data_AF-A0A9X8VIY4-F1
#
_entry.id   AF-A0A9X8VIY4-F1
#
_cell.length_a   1.000
_cell.length_b   1.000
_cell.length_c   1.000
_cell.angle_alpha   90.00
_cell.angle_beta   90.00
_cell.angle_gamma   90.00
#
_symmetry.space_group_name_H-M   'P 1'
#
loop_
_entity.id
_entity.type
_entity.pdbx_description
1 polymer ?
#
loop_
_entity_poly.entity_id
_entity_poly.type
_entity_poly.pdbx_seq_one_letter_code
_entity_poly.pdbx_strand_id
1 'polypeptide(L)' 'MANIRDVARLAGVSISSVSNLLNNRSHQMSAQTRERIERAMETLGYRPARAAA' A
#
# COMPACT_ATOMS: atom_id res chain seq x y z
N MET A 1 1.88 -13.32 -9.39
CA MET A 1 2.62 -12.74 -8.25
C MET A 1 2.27 -11.26 -8.19
N ALA A 2 1.49 -10.84 -7.20
CA ALA A 2 1.09 -9.45 -7.07
C ALA A 2 2.31 -8.56 -6.83
N ASN A 3 2.40 -7.43 -7.53
CA ASN A 3 3.47 -6.46 -7.36
C ASN A 3 2.92 -5.11 -6.87
N ILE A 4 3.82 -4.21 -6.48
CA ILE A 4 3.45 -2.88 -5.96
C ILE A 4 2.64 -2.02 -6.95
N ARG A 5 2.80 -2.23 -8.27
CA ARG A 5 2.05 -1.52 -9.31
C ARG A 5 0.60 -1.99 -9.35
N ASP A 6 0.37 -3.29 -9.18
CA ASP A 6 -0.98 -3.86 -9.12
C ASP A 6 -1.74 -3.32 -7.90
N VAL A 7 -1.07 -3.27 -6.74
CA VAL A 7 -1.61 -2.66 -5.52
C VAL A 7 -1.95 -1.20 -5.74
N ALA A 8 -1.04 -0.42 -6.34
CA ALA A 8 -1.27 0.99 -6.62
C ALA A 8 -2.46 1.21 -7.55
N ARG A 9 -2.57 0.38 -8.60
CA ARG A 9 -3.68 0.43 -9.56
C ARG A 9 -5.01 0.09 -8.90
N LEU A 10 -5.06 -0.95 -8.07
CA LEU A 10 -6.28 -1.39 -7.39
C LEU A 10 -6.73 -0.39 -6.31
N ALA A 11 -5.78 0.19 -5.57
CA ALA A 11 -6.05 1.21 -4.57
C ALA A 11 -6.38 2.59 -5.17
N GLY A 12 -6.10 2.80 -6.46
CA GLY A 12 -6.31 4.08 -7.14
C GLY A 12 -5.32 5.16 -6.68
N VAL A 13 -4.07 4.78 -6.39
CA VAL A 13 -3.02 5.67 -5.90
C VAL A 13 -1.77 5.56 -6.77
N SER A 14 -0.81 6.46 -6.55
CA SER A 14 0.50 6.35 -7.18
C SER A 14 1.34 5.23 -6.57
N ILE A 15 2.26 4.66 -7.36
CA ILE A 15 3.26 3.68 -6.86
C ILE A 15 4.06 4.30 -5.70
N SER A 16 4.35 5.60 -5.78
CA SER A 16 5.04 6.38 -4.75
C SER A 16 4.28 6.37 -3.42
N SER A 17 2.94 6.44 -3.44
CA SER A 17 2.10 6.37 -2.23
C SER A 17 2.22 5.00 -1.55
N VAL A 18 2.18 3.92 -2.33
CA VAL A 18 2.38 2.56 -1.79
C VAL A 18 3.79 2.40 -1.27
N SER A 19 4.80 2.88 -2.01
CA SER A 19 6.21 2.87 -1.56
C SER A 19 6.40 3.66 -0.26
N ASN A 20 5.77 4.81 -0.13
CA ASN A 20 5.79 5.61 1.10
C ASN A 20 5.16 4.86 2.27
N LEU A 21 4.04 4.15 2.04
CA LEU A 21 3.44 3.30 3.06
C LEU A 21 4.39 2.18 3.51
N LEU A 22 5.01 1.48 2.55
CA LEU A 22 5.96 0.40 2.82
C LEU A 22 7.24 0.86 3.52
N ASN A 23 7.67 2.09 3.27
CA ASN A 23 8.86 2.69 3.87
C ASN A 23 8.55 3.50 5.15
N ASN A 24 7.37 3.32 5.76
CA ASN A 24 6.92 4.08 6.94
C ASN A 24 6.91 5.61 6.75
N ARG A 25 6.90 6.09 5.50
CA ARG A 25 6.74 7.50 5.12
C ARG A 25 5.28 7.86 4.83
N SER A 26 4.32 7.22 5.51
CA SER A 26 2.88 7.50 5.36
C SER A 26 2.35 8.60 6.30
N HIS A 27 3.24 9.38 6.94
CA HIS A 27 2.87 10.43 7.89
C HIS A 27 2.03 11.57 7.28
N GLN A 28 2.17 11.84 5.97
CA GLN A 28 1.33 12.79 5.21
C GLN A 28 0.16 12.12 4.49
N MET A 29 -0.02 10.81 4.64
CA MET A 29 -1.08 10.07 3.96
C MET A 29 -2.35 10.11 4.81
N SER A 30 -3.48 10.47 4.18
CA SER A 30 -4.79 10.35 4.81
C SER A 30 -5.07 8.89 5.18
N ALA A 31 -5.77 8.69 6.31
CA ALA A 31 -6.23 7.38 6.74
C ALA A 31 -7.03 6.66 5.65
N GLN A 32 -7.83 7.39 4.87
CA GLN A 32 -8.58 6.84 3.74
C GLN A 32 -7.66 6.25 2.65
N THR A 33 -6.57 6.93 2.33
CA THR A 33 -5.59 6.45 1.34
C THR A 33 -4.87 5.21 1.85
N ARG A 34 -4.52 5.19 3.14
CA ARG A 34 -3.90 4.01 3.78
C ARG A 34 -4.84 2.81 3.69
N GLU A 35 -6.10 2.97 4.07
CA GLU A 35 -7.08 1.90 4.10
C GLU A 35 -7.34 1.31 2.70
N ARG A 36 -7.38 2.16 1.66
CA ARG A 36 -7.51 1.69 0.26
C ARG A 36 -6.32 0.83 -0.18
N ILE A 37 -5.10 1.22 0.22
CA ILE A 37 -3.88 0.47 -0.09
C ILE A 37 -3.88 -0.85 0.68
N GLU A 38 -4.24 -0.85 1.97
CA GLU A 38 -4.36 -2.07 2.78
C GLU A 38 -5.36 -3.06 2.20
N ARG A 39 -6.57 -2.62 1.86
CA ARG A 39 -7.57 -3.49 1.20
C ARG A 39 -7.07 -4.02 -0.15
N ALA A 40 -6.39 -3.20 -0.94
CA ALA A 40 -5.81 -3.64 -2.20
C ALA A 40 -4.72 -4.70 -2.00
N MET A 41 -3.88 -4.53 -0.97
CA MET A 41 -2.86 -5.50 -0.58
C MET A 41 -3.49 -6.82 -0.14
N GLU A 42 -4.53 -6.79 0.69
CA GLU A 42 -5.28 -7.99 1.11
C GLU A 42 -5.94 -8.70 -0.09
N THR A 43 -6.61 -7.95 -0.96
CA THR A 43 -7.30 -8.48 -2.15
C THR A 43 -6.34 -9.18 -3.10
N LEU A 44 -5.12 -8.63 -3.26
CA LEU A 44 -4.09 -9.19 -4.13
C LEU A 44 -3.22 -10.25 -3.45
N GLY A 45 -3.42 -10.49 -2.14
CA GLY A 45 -2.53 -11.33 -1.33
C GLY A 45 -1.10 -10.78 -1.25
N TYR A 46 -0.92 -9.47 -1.46
CA TYR A 46 0.36 -8.80 -1.36
C TYR A 46 0.70 -8.57 0.12
N ARG A 47 1.61 -9.38 0.67
CA ARG A 47 2.12 -9.20 2.03
C ARG A 47 3.49 -8.53 1.99
N PRO A 48 3.60 -7.25 2.37
CA PRO A 48 4.91 -6.68 2.63
C PRO A 48 5.51 -7.31 3.89
N ALA A 49 6.75 -7.80 3.80
CA ALA A 49 7.41 -8.56 4.86
C ALA A 49 7.80 -7.73 6.11
N ARG A 50 7.26 -6.52 6.32
CA ARG A 50 7.52 -5.70 7.50
C ARG A 50 6.30 -4.87 7.90
N ALA A 51 5.40 -5.48 8.65
CA ALA A 51 4.78 -4.78 9.78
C ALA A 51 5.79 -4.90 10.93
N ALA A 52 6.69 -3.92 11.06
CA ALA A 52 7.54 -3.83 12.24
C ALA A 52 6.66 -3.35 13.40
N ALA A 53 6.63 -4.17 14.47
CA ALA A 53 6.00 -3.87 15.75
C ALA A 53 6.66 -2.67 16.45
#